data_AF-A0A942SDB2-F1
#
_entry.id   AF-A0A942SDB2-F1
#
_cell.length_a   1.000
_cell.length_b   1.000
_cell.length_c   1.000
_cell.angle_alpha   90.00
_cell.angle_beta   90.00
_cell.angle_gamma   90.00
#
_symmetry.space_group_name_H-M   'P 1'
#
loop_
_entity.id
_entity.type
_entity.pdbx_description
1 polymer ?
#
loop_
_entity_poly.entity_id
_entity_poly.type
_entity_poly.pdbx_seq_one_letter_code
_entity_poly.pdbx_strand_id
1 'polypeptide(L)' 'MTRPVPPAGTKRRCLSCSAKFYDLDRRPIVCPKCSAEVPDNAPIVS' A
#
# COMPACT_ATOMS: atom_id res chain seq x y z
N MET A 1 2.97 20.38 19.20
CA MET A 1 1.79 19.53 19.40
C MET A 1 1.25 19.15 18.03
N THR A 2 1.20 17.85 17.75
CA THR A 2 1.26 17.13 16.46
C THR A 2 0.37 17.64 15.32
N ARG A 3 0.98 17.92 14.16
CA ARG A 3 0.28 18.20 12.89
C ARG A 3 -0.43 16.92 12.44
N PRO A 4 -1.77 16.90 12.27
CA PRO A 4 -2.48 15.70 11.85
C PRO A 4 -2.01 15.33 10.44
N VAL A 5 -1.35 14.17 10.33
CA VAL A 5 -1.00 13.60 9.04
C VAL A 5 -2.31 13.28 8.33
N PRO A 6 -2.54 13.73 7.07
CA PRO A 6 -3.72 13.33 6.33
C PRO A 6 -3.76 11.79 6.25
N PRO A 7 -4.94 11.16 6.10
CA PRO A 7 -5.07 9.70 6.01
C PRO A 7 -4.44 9.21 4.70
N ALA A 8 -3.11 9.20 4.66
CA ALA A 8 -2.35 8.48 3.66
C ALA A 8 -2.68 7.02 3.95
N GLY A 9 -3.35 6.35 3.02
CA GLY A 9 -3.92 5.02 3.22
C GLY A 9 -2.92 3.97 3.70
N THR A 10 -3.28 2.69 3.66
CA THR A 10 -2.39 1.65 4.19
C THR A 10 -1.05 1.66 3.44
N LYS A 11 0.07 1.85 4.17
CA LYS A 11 1.41 1.70 3.61
C LYS A 11 1.59 0.23 3.23
N ARG A 12 1.72 -0.04 1.93
CA ARG A 12 1.97 -1.38 1.40
C ARG A 12 3.34 -1.45 0.76
N ARG A 13 3.89 -2.66 0.73
CA ARG A 13 5.12 -2.99 0.01
C ARG A 13 4.74 -3.89 -1.15
N CYS A 14 5.16 -3.52 -2.36
CA CYS A 14 4.94 -4.35 -3.53
C CYS A 14 5.76 -5.65 -3.41
N LEU A 15 5.12 -6.81 -3.64
CA LEU A 15 5.79 -8.11 -3.63
C LEU A 15 6.66 -8.36 -4.87
N SER A 16 6.40 -7.65 -5.97
CA SER A 16 7.16 -7.78 -7.23
C SER A 16 8.43 -6.92 -7.23
N CYS A 17 8.34 -5.64 -6.86
CA CYS A 17 9.47 -4.70 -6.94
C CYS A 17 9.99 -4.17 -5.58
N SER A 18 9.41 -4.62 -4.46
CA SER A 18 9.75 -4.17 -3.10
C SER A 18 9.59 -2.65 -2.85
N ALA A 19 8.91 -1.93 -3.74
CA ALA A 19 8.61 -0.51 -3.56
C ALA A 19 7.54 -0.29 -2.48
N LYS A 20 7.74 0.76 -1.67
CA LYS A 20 6.80 1.19 -0.62
C LYS A 20 5.84 2.20 -1.25
N PHE A 21 4.54 1.95 -1.21
CA PHE A 21 3.52 2.85 -1.75
C PHE A 21 2.28 2.87 -0.87
N TYR A 22 1.45 3.90 -1.03
CA TYR A 22 0.19 4.03 -0.32
C TYR A 22 -0.92 3.49 -1.22
N ASP A 23 -1.75 2.61 -0.66
CA ASP A 23 -2.82 1.96 -1.40
C ASP A 23 -4.00 2.89 -1.73
N LEU A 24 -4.15 4.00 -0.97
CA LEU A 24 -5.26 4.95 -1.12
C LEU A 24 -6.65 4.27 -1.18
N ASP A 25 -6.76 3.06 -0.63
CA ASP A 25 -7.93 2.17 -0.73
C ASP A 25 -8.40 1.87 -2.17
N ARG A 26 -7.45 1.74 -3.12
CA ARG A 26 -7.77 1.34 -4.50
C ARG A 26 -7.79 -0.18 -4.62
N ARG A 27 -8.86 -0.72 -5.23
CA ARG A 27 -9.01 -2.17 -5.52
C ARG A 27 -9.27 -2.34 -7.03
N PRO A 28 -8.45 -3.10 -7.78
CA PRO A 28 -7.25 -3.83 -7.35
C PRO A 28 -6.08 -2.91 -6.99
N ILE A 29 -5.23 -3.35 -6.05
CA ILE A 29 -4.02 -2.60 -5.68
C ILE A 29 -2.98 -2.83 -6.78
N VAL A 30 -2.66 -1.80 -7.54
CA VAL A 30 -1.65 -1.89 -8.59
C VAL A 30 -0.44 -1.07 -8.18
N CYS A 31 0.74 -1.68 -8.20
CA CYS A 31 1.96 -0.97 -7.88
C CYS A 31 2.26 0.09 -8.95
N PRO A 32 2.37 1.39 -8.62
CA PRO A 32 2.65 2.43 -9.62
C PRO A 32 4.07 2.34 -10.22
N LYS A 33 4.93 1.48 -9.68
CA LYS A 33 6.32 1.31 -10.14
C LYS A 33 6.48 0.21 -11.20
N CYS A 34 5.73 -0.88 -11.07
CA CYS A 34 5.86 -2.04 -11.95
C CYS A 34 4.52 -2.54 -12.51
N SER A 35 3.41 -1.87 -12.18
CA SER A 35 2.03 -2.25 -12.54
C SER A 35 1.64 -3.67 -12.11
N ALA A 36 2.34 -4.25 -11.13
CA ALA A 36 1.98 -5.54 -10.56
C ALA A 36 0.79 -5.41 -9.61
N GLU A 37 -0.16 -6.34 -9.73
CA GLU A 37 -1.30 -6.49 -8.82
C GLU A 37 -0.81 -7.03 -7.48
N VAL A 38 -1.09 -6.29 -6.40
CA VAL A 38 -0.74 -6.67 -5.03
C VAL A 38 -2.04 -7.10 -4.35
N PRO A 39 -2.19 -8.36 -3.90
CA PRO A 39 -3.38 -8.78 -3.20
C PRO A 39 -3.47 -8.04 -1.86
N ASP A 40 -4.67 -7.56 -1.52
CA ASP A 40 -4.87 -6.79 -0.29
C ASP A 40 -4.93 -7.66 0.97
N ASN A 41 -5.16 -8.96 0.77
CA ASN A 41 -5.26 -10.02 1.76
C ASN A 41 -3.88 -10.49 2.26
N ALA A 42 -2.97 -9.58 2.58
CA ALA A 42 -1.90 -9.92 3.52
C ALA A 42 -2.46 -9.61 4.92
N PRO A 43 -3.12 -10.57 5.60
CA PRO A 43 -3.44 -10.36 7.00
C PRO A 43 -2.11 -10.06 7.70
N ILE A 44 -2.09 -8.97 8.44
CA ILE A 44 -1.15 -8.80 9.54
C ILE A 44 -1.45 -9.91 10.57
N VAL A 45 -1.09 -11.15 10.25
CA VAL A 45 -0.95 -12.18 11.27
C VAL A 45 0.26 -11.76 12.10
N SER A 46 -0.05 -11.56 13.38
CA SER A 46 0.74 -10.96 14.45
C SER A 46 2.15 -11.52 14.61
#